data_AF-A0A151SMI8-F1
#
_entry.id   AF-A0A151SMI8-F1
#
_cell.length_a   1.000
_cell.length_b   1.000
_cell.length_c   1.000
_cell.angle_alpha   90.00
_cell.angle_beta   90.00
_cell.angle_gamma   90.00
#
_symmetry.space_group_name_H-M   'P 1'
#
loop_
_entity.id
_entity.type
_entity.pdbx_description
1 polymer ?
#
loop_
_entity_poly.entity_id
_entity_poly.type
_entity_poly.pdbx_seq_one_letter_code
_entity_poly.pdbx_strand_id
1 'polypeptide(L)' 'MLIGEAEYWWRGTSQMLIDCGVVVDWVCFKKAFLEKYFLESVRHAREIEFMRLQQDGMSVIEYAMRFENLARFYT' A
#
# COMPACT_ATOMS: atom_id res chain seq x y z
N MET A 1 -2.48 1.19 -17.93
CA MET A 1 -1.25 1.86 -18.40
C MET A 1 -0.77 2.78 -17.29
N LEU A 2 0.52 2.74 -16.95
CA LEU A 2 1.13 3.75 -16.08
C LEU A 2 1.32 5.03 -16.88
N ILE A 3 1.19 6.18 -16.23
CA ILE A 3 1.33 7.50 -16.86
C ILE A 3 2.18 8.41 -15.98
N GLY A 4 2.90 9.34 -16.60
CA GLY A 4 3.71 10.33 -15.90
C GLY A 4 4.83 9.71 -15.06
N GLU A 5 4.99 10.16 -13.82
CA GLU A 5 6.11 9.73 -12.95
C GLU A 5 6.12 8.23 -12.66
N ALA A 6 4.94 7.58 -12.61
CA ALA A 6 4.85 6.15 -12.40
C ALA A 6 5.44 5.36 -13.57
N GLU A 7 5.28 5.85 -14.81
CA GLU A 7 5.89 5.24 -15.99
C GLU A 7 7.42 5.39 -15.97
N TYR A 8 7.91 6.60 -15.66
CA TYR A 8 9.34 6.87 -15.58
C TYR A 8 10.03 6.00 -14.54
N TRP A 9 9.45 5.91 -13.34
CA TRP A 9 9.95 5.01 -12.30
C TRP A 9 9.95 3.56 -12.74
N TRP A 10 8.81 3.06 -13.26
CA TRP A 10 8.68 1.65 -13.59
C TRP A 10 9.66 1.25 -14.70
N ARG A 11 9.92 2.13 -15.66
CA ARG A 11 10.94 1.90 -16.71
C ARG A 11 12.33 1.66 -16.12
N GLY A 12 12.76 2.48 -15.15
CA GLY A 12 14.06 2.30 -14.50
C GLY A 12 14.12 1.05 -13.62
N THR A 13 13.09 0.81 -12.81
CA THR A 13 13.04 -0.36 -11.91
C THR A 13 12.92 -1.67 -12.66
N SER A 14 12.10 -1.74 -13.71
CA SER A 14 11.99 -2.95 -14.54
C SER A 14 13.27 -3.27 -15.27
N GLN A 15 14.00 -2.27 -15.79
CA GLN A 15 15.31 -2.49 -16.41
C GLN A 15 16.31 -3.09 -15.41
N MET A 16 16.40 -2.53 -14.20
CA MET A 16 17.26 -3.06 -13.14
C MET A 16 16.91 -4.50 -12.77
N LEU A 17 15.62 -4.83 -12.68
CA LEU A 17 15.15 -6.20 -12.39
C LEU A 17 15.56 -7.18 -13.49
N ILE A 18 15.42 -6.78 -14.76
CA ILE A 18 15.85 -7.57 -15.92
C ILE A 18 17.37 -7.80 -15.87
N ASP A 19 18.14 -6.75 -15.59
CA ASP A 19 19.61 -6.83 -15.49
C ASP A 19 20.07 -7.75 -14.34
N CYS A 20 19.28 -7.85 -13.27
CA CYS A 20 19.47 -8.81 -12.17
C CYS A 20 18.97 -10.23 -12.49
N GLY A 21 18.47 -10.51 -13.71
CA GLY A 21 17.94 -11.80 -14.12
C GLY A 21 16.56 -12.13 -13.52
N VAL A 22 15.84 -11.15 -12.98
CA VAL A 22 14.49 -11.32 -12.44
C VAL A 22 13.47 -11.31 -13.58
N VAL A 23 12.60 -12.30 -13.61
CA VAL A 23 11.45 -12.32 -14.54
C VAL A 23 10.46 -11.25 -14.10
N VAL A 24 10.27 -10.23 -14.95
CA VAL A 24 9.32 -9.14 -14.69
C VAL A 24 7.92 -9.58 -15.09
N ASP A 25 7.22 -10.22 -14.16
CA ASP A 25 5.81 -10.56 -14.27
C ASP A 25 4.91 -9.61 -13.45
N TRP A 26 3.59 -9.88 -13.46
CA TRP A 26 2.62 -9.08 -12.72
C TRP A 26 2.84 -9.11 -11.20
N VAL A 27 3.37 -10.22 -10.66
CA VAL A 27 3.64 -10.37 -9.23
C VAL A 27 4.82 -9.49 -8.82
N CYS A 28 5.89 -9.49 -9.62
CA CYS A 28 7.06 -8.65 -9.44
C CYS A 28 6.69 -7.16 -9.50
N PHE A 29 5.92 -6.76 -10.52
CA PHE A 29 5.40 -5.40 -10.62
C PHE A 29 4.61 -4.99 -9.37
N LYS A 30 3.63 -5.81 -8.96
CA LYS A 30 2.77 -5.50 -7.81
C LYS A 30 3.60 -5.34 -6.53
N LYS A 31 4.59 -6.21 -6.31
CA LYS A 31 5.49 -6.11 -5.16
C LYS A 31 6.29 -4.81 -5.16
N ALA A 32 6.99 -4.51 -6.26
CA ALA A 32 7.79 -3.28 -6.37
C ALA A 32 6.92 -2.01 -6.27
N PHE A 33 5.72 -2.04 -6.83
CA PHE A 33 4.75 -0.95 -6.73
C PHE A 33 4.30 -0.71 -5.30
N LEU A 34 3.94 -1.78 -4.58
CA LEU A 34 3.54 -1.68 -3.18
C LEU A 34 4.70 -1.22 -2.30
N GLU A 35 5.91 -1.74 -2.48
CA GLU A 35 7.09 -1.30 -1.72
C GLU A 35 7.37 0.21 -1.91
N LYS A 36 7.22 0.72 -3.13
CA LYS A 36 7.47 2.15 -3.42
C LYS A 36 6.37 3.09 -2.93
N TYR A 37 5.11 2.75 -3.21
CA TYR A 37 3.98 3.67 -3.02
C TYR A 37 3.14 3.36 -1.78
N PHE A 38 3.24 2.14 -1.26
CA PHE A 38 2.57 1.64 -0.06
C PHE A 38 3.64 1.26 0.97
N LEU A 39 4.36 2.28 1.44
CA LEU A 39 5.38 2.13 2.47
C LEU A 39 4.84 1.29 3.64
N GLU A 40 5.58 0.24 3.99
CA GLU A 40 5.22 -0.67 5.08
C GLU A 40 5.01 0.07 6.41
N SER A 41 5.72 1.19 6.62
CA SER A 41 5.53 2.09 7.75
C SER A 41 4.14 2.73 7.81
N VAL A 42 3.54 3.06 6.65
CA VAL A 42 2.18 3.60 6.56
C VAL A 42 1.17 2.51 6.86
N ARG A 43 1.38 1.28 6.36
CA ARG A 43 0.54 0.13 6.70
C ARG A 43 0.58 -0.12 8.21
N HIS A 44 1.77 -0.17 8.80
CA HIS A 44 1.95 -0.41 10.22
C HIS A 44 1.33 0.70 11.10
N ALA A 45 1.45 1.97 10.66
CA ALA A 45 0.78 3.07 11.34
C ALA A 45 -0.75 2.92 11.33
N ARG A 46 -1.33 2.47 10.21
CA ARG A 46 -2.78 2.20 10.10
C ARG A 46 -3.20 0.98 10.92
N GLU A 47 -2.40 -0.07 10.99
CA GLU A 47 -2.62 -1.23 11.86
C GLU A 47 -2.64 -0.81 13.34
N ILE A 48 -1.68 0.02 13.78
CA ILE A 48 -1.65 0.54 15.15
C ILE A 48 -2.89 1.40 15.43
N GLU A 49 -3.29 2.25 14.48
CA GLU A 49 -4.50 3.08 14.59
C GLU A 49 -5.74 2.19 14.73
N PHE A 50 -5.84 1.11 13.95
CA PHE A 50 -6.93 0.14 14.04
C PHE A 50 -6.97 -0.57 15.40
N MET A 51 -5.83 -1.07 15.88
CA MET A 51 -5.73 -1.75 17.17
C MET A 51 -6.10 -0.85 18.36
N ARG A 52 -5.88 0.46 18.22
CA ARG A 52 -6.21 1.46 19.24
C ARG A 52 -7.57 2.12 19.02
N LEU A 53 -8.31 1.74 17.97
CA LEU A 53 -9.57 2.37 17.63
C LEU A 53 -10.62 2.08 18.72
N GLN A 54 -10.97 3.11 19.47
CA GLN A 54 -12.06 3.12 20.43
C GLN A 54 -13.14 4.08 19.96
N GLN A 55 -14.38 3.89 20.38
CA GLN A 55 -15.48 4.76 19.98
C GLN A 55 -15.27 6.20 20.48
N ASP A 56 -14.74 6.38 21.70
CA ASP A 56 -14.25 7.65 22.28
C ASP A 56 -15.01 8.93 21.84
N GLY A 57 -16.31 8.99 22.15
CA GLY A 57 -17.16 10.16 21.82
C GLY A 57 -17.68 10.22 20.38
N MET A 58 -17.21 9.36 19.48
CA MET A 58 -17.77 9.22 18.13
C MET A 58 -19.18 8.62 18.17
N SER A 59 -20.03 9.05 17.25
CA SER A 59 -21.27 8.33 16.96
C SER A 59 -20.96 6.94 16.42
N VAL A 60 -21.91 6.02 16.56
CA VAL A 60 -21.77 4.64 16.06
C VAL A 60 -21.49 4.62 14.55
N ILE A 61 -22.05 5.58 13.80
CA ILE A 61 -21.86 5.71 12.35
C ILE A 61 -20.42 6.13 12.02
N GLU A 62 -19.89 7.15 12.72
CA GLU A 62 -18.51 7.61 12.54
C GLU A 62 -17.50 6.52 12.91
N TYR A 63 -17.75 5.80 13.99
CA TYR A 63 -16.93 4.66 14.39
C TYR A 63 -16.94 3.57 13.31
N ALA A 64 -18.12 3.17 12.81
CA ALA A 64 -18.24 2.13 11.79
C ALA A 64 -17.49 2.51 10.49
N MET A 65 -17.64 3.76 10.02
CA MET A 65 -16.91 4.24 8.85
C MET A 65 -15.39 4.20 9.08
N ARG A 66 -14.92 4.58 10.28
CA ARG A 66 -13.49 4.57 10.60
C ARG A 66 -12.95 3.14 10.72
N PHE A 67 -13.72 2.24 11.32
CA PHE A 67 -13.42 0.82 11.41
C PHE A 67 -13.28 0.18 10.03
N GLU A 68 -14.25 0.35 9.14
CA GLU A 68 -14.22 -0.22 7.79
C GLU A 68 -13.06 0.31 6.95
N ASN A 69 -12.73 1.60 7.09
CA ASN A 69 -11.59 2.19 6.39
C ASN A 69 -10.25 1.61 6.86
N LEU A 70 -10.09 1.43 8.17
CA LEU A 70 -8.86 0.91 8.77
C LEU A 70 -8.70 -0.61 8.57
N ALA A 71 -9.80 -1.37 8.59
CA ALA A 71 -9.81 -2.81 8.35
C ALA A 71 -9.21 -3.20 6.98
N ARG A 72 -9.27 -2.31 5.98
CA ARG A 72 -8.68 -2.52 4.64
C ARG A 72 -7.15 -2.62 4.64
N PHE A 73 -6.50 -2.14 5.69
CA PHE A 73 -5.04 -2.20 5.84
C PHE A 73 -4.59 -3.43 6.65
N TYR A 74 -5.54 -4.19 7.21
CA TYR A 74 -5.30 -5.42 7.96
C TYR A 74 -5.55 -6.60 7.01
N THR A 75 -4.49 -7.16 6.41
CA THR A 75 -4.57 -8.34 5.52
C THR A 75 -3.29 -9.16 5.62
#